data_AF-A0A9E0JCF5-F1
#
_entry.id   AF-A0A9E0JCF5-F1
#
_cell.length_a   1.000
_cell.length_b   1.000
_cell.length_c   1.000
_cell.angle_alpha   90.00
_cell.angle_beta   90.00
_cell.angle_gamma   90.00
#
_symmetry.space_group_name_H-M   'P 1'
#
loop_
_entity.id
_entity.type
_entity.pdbx_description
1 polymer ?
#
loop_
_entity_poly.entity_id
_entity_poly.type
_entity_poly.pdbx_seq_one_letter_code
_entity_poly.pdbx_strand_id
1 'polypeptide(L)'
;MRELELKNVIKLDNREFLISTISMHVRHSFFEGDSQKVVYETMVFEIINDEVEFHKPIFNERYNMADEAIAEHGAIIKNPKSFFII
;
A
#
# COMPACT_ATOMS: atom_id res chain seq x y z
N MET A 1 12.07 -6.12 -14.97
CA MET A 1 11.55 -6.42 -13.62
C MET A 1 10.04 -6.25 -13.71
N ARG A 2 9.24 -7.23 -13.29
CA ARG A 2 7.77 -7.14 -13.40
C ARG A 2 7.28 -6.14 -12.35
N GLU A 3 6.38 -5.24 -12.72
CA GLU A 3 5.77 -4.31 -11.77
C GLU A 3 5.03 -5.11 -10.70
N LEU A 4 5.26 -4.77 -9.42
CA LEU A 4 4.54 -5.38 -8.30
C LEU A 4 3.19 -4.67 -8.18
N GLU A 5 2.11 -5.44 -8.24
CA GLU A 5 0.76 -4.95 -8.00
C GLU A 5 -0.01 -6.03 -7.22
N LEU A 6 -0.37 -5.73 -5.97
CA LEU A 6 -1.19 -6.57 -5.11
C LEU A 6 -2.43 -5.79 -4.68
N LYS A 7 -3.58 -6.47 -4.68
CA LYS A 7 -4.85 -5.86 -4.34
C LYS A 7 -5.75 -6.85 -3.60
N ASN A 8 -6.16 -6.48 -2.40
CA ASN A 8 -7.05 -7.28 -1.58
C ASN A 8 -8.13 -6.38 -0.95
N VAL A 9 -9.37 -6.85 -0.97
CA VAL A 9 -10.47 -6.24 -0.22
C VAL A 9 -10.75 -7.11 0.99
N ILE A 10 -10.79 -6.50 2.17
CA ILE A 10 -11.13 -7.18 3.42
C ILE A 10 -12.35 -6.52 4.08
N LYS A 11 -13.09 -7.30 4.86
CA LYS A 11 -14.19 -6.80 5.69
C LYS A 11 -13.80 -6.91 7.16
N LEU A 12 -13.97 -5.84 7.92
CA LEU A 12 -13.64 -5.78 9.33
C LEU A 12 -14.68 -4.91 10.06
N ASP A 13 -15.34 -5.45 11.08
CA ASP A 13 -16.29 -4.74 11.93
C ASP A 13 -17.33 -3.92 11.11
N ASN A 14 -17.97 -4.57 10.11
CA ASN A 14 -18.94 -3.98 9.16
C ASN A 14 -18.40 -2.90 8.20
N ARG A 15 -17.09 -2.69 8.15
CA ARG A 15 -16.43 -1.77 7.21
C ARG A 15 -15.64 -2.58 6.18
N GLU A 16 -15.47 -2.01 5.01
CA GLU A 16 -14.69 -2.61 3.92
C GLU A 16 -13.43 -1.80 3.68
N PHE A 17 -12.33 -2.49 3.41
CA PHE A 17 -11.02 -1.86 3.23
C PHE A 17 -10.33 -2.41 2.00
N LEU A 18 -9.75 -1.51 1.21
CA LEU A 18 -8.86 -1.83 0.11
C LEU A 18 -7.41 -1.77 0.58
N ILE A 19 -6.71 -2.91 0.52
CA ILE A 19 -5.27 -3.01 0.73
C ILE A 19 -4.63 -3.10 -0.65
N SER A 20 -3.70 -2.20 -0.94
CA SER A 20 -3.04 -2.08 -2.25
C SER A 20 -1.53 -1.96 -2.06
N THR A 21 -0.76 -2.76 -2.80
CA THR A 21 0.70 -2.60 -2.87
C THR A 21 1.12 -2.43 -4.32
N ILE A 22 1.85 -1.35 -4.62
CA ILE A 22 2.31 -1.05 -5.97
C ILE A 22 3.82 -0.76 -5.99
N SER A 23 4.50 -1.11 -7.08
CA SER A 23 5.83 -0.58 -7.38
C SER A 23 5.72 0.76 -8.09
N MET A 24 6.53 1.74 -7.71
CA MET A 24 6.58 3.04 -8.36
C MET A 24 8.01 3.55 -8.55
N HIS A 25 8.22 4.31 -9.62
CA HIS A 25 9.46 5.04 -9.83
C HIS A 25 9.37 6.38 -9.12
N VAL A 26 10.31 6.64 -8.21
CA VAL A 26 10.41 7.94 -7.54
C VAL A 26 11.55 8.73 -8.16
N ARG A 27 11.24 9.91 -8.69
CA ARG A 27 12.24 10.90 -9.07
C ARG A 27 12.47 11.85 -7.89
N HIS A 28 13.52 11.61 -7.11
CA HIS A 28 14.05 12.65 -6.22
C HIS A 28 15.01 13.53 -7.03
N SER A 29 14.61 14.77 -7.29
CA SER A 29 15.23 15.66 -8.27
C SER A 29 16.48 16.39 -7.75
N PHE A 30 17.43 15.68 -7.13
CA PHE A 30 18.67 16.31 -6.64
C PHE A 30 19.97 15.76 -7.21
N PHE A 31 19.99 14.55 -7.78
CA PHE A 31 21.20 13.96 -8.34
C PHE A 31 20.94 13.28 -9.69
N GLU A 32 21.83 13.50 -10.66
CA GLU A 32 21.85 12.74 -11.92
C GLU A 32 22.12 11.26 -11.61
N GLY A 33 21.10 10.41 -11.72
CA GLY A 33 21.16 8.97 -11.42
C GLY A 33 19.98 8.46 -10.59
N ASP A 34 19.26 9.34 -9.89
CA ASP A 34 18.15 8.96 -9.00
C ASP A 34 16.83 8.69 -9.75
N SER A 35 16.82 8.88 -11.07
CA SER A 35 15.63 8.80 -11.93
C SER A 35 15.10 7.39 -12.18
N GLN A 36 15.74 6.37 -11.60
CA GLN A 36 15.38 4.96 -11.77
C GLN A 36 15.12 4.21 -10.47
N LYS A 37 15.09 4.90 -9.30
CA LYS A 37 14.83 4.21 -8.04
C LYS A 37 13.38 3.72 -7.99
N VAL A 38 13.23 2.41 -7.92
CA VAL A 38 11.95 1.75 -7.64
C VAL A 38 11.76 1.71 -6.14
N VAL A 39 10.60 2.16 -5.67
CA VAL A 39 10.12 1.87 -4.32
C VAL A 39 8.81 1.12 -4.42
N TYR A 40 8.41 0.51 -3.33
CA TYR A 40 7.15 -0.20 -3.20
C TYR A 40 6.33 0.52 -2.14
N GLU A 41 5.07 0.79 -2.43
CA GLU A 41 4.18 1.51 -1.53
C GLU A 41 2.99 0.60 -1.20
N THR A 42 2.75 0.39 0.09
CA THR A 42 1.57 -0.33 0.59
C THR A 42 0.64 0.69 1.22
N MET A 43 -0.59 0.75 0.71
CA MET A 43 -1.63 1.66 1.16
C MET A 43 -2.88 0.89 1.56
N VAL A 44 -3.61 1.45 2.53
CA VAL A 44 -4.94 0.96 2.89
C VAL A 44 -5.93 2.10 2.86
N PHE A 45 -7.08 1.85 2.22
CA PHE A 45 -8.18 2.79 2.10
C PHE A 45 -9.46 2.16 2.65
N GLU A 46 -10.33 2.99 3.18
CA GLU A 46 -11.70 2.58 3.48
C GLU A 46 -12.55 2.59 2.20
N ILE A 47 -13.51 1.69 2.13
CA ILE A 47 -14.55 1.64 1.10
C ILE A 47 -15.88 2.00 1.77
N ILE A 48 -16.51 3.06 1.30
CA ILE A 48 -17.78 3.59 1.81
C ILE A 48 -18.73 3.72 0.64
N ASN A 49 -19.95 3.18 0.75
CA ASN A 49 -20.96 3.18 -0.33
C ASN A 49 -20.42 2.66 -1.67
N ASP A 50 -19.63 1.57 -1.62
CA ASP A 50 -18.96 0.96 -2.79
C ASP A 50 -17.89 1.84 -3.47
N GLU A 51 -17.52 2.98 -2.88
CA GLU A 51 -16.47 3.88 -3.36
C GLU A 51 -15.24 3.85 -2.46
N VAL A 52 -14.05 3.92 -3.06
CA VAL A 52 -12.76 3.91 -2.33
C VAL A 52 -12.37 5.34 -1.97
N GLU A 53 -12.13 5.60 -0.69
CA GLU A 53 -11.74 6.92 -0.18
C GLU A 53 -10.24 7.19 -0.33
N PHE A 54 -9.78 7.37 -1.58
CA PHE A 54 -8.35 7.51 -1.91
C PHE A 54 -7.64 8.71 -1.27
N HIS A 55 -8.36 9.76 -0.91
CA HIS A 55 -7.79 10.99 -0.35
C HIS A 55 -7.44 10.87 1.14
N LYS A 56 -7.84 9.76 1.79
CA LYS A 56 -7.63 9.52 3.22
C LYS A 56 -7.15 8.08 3.47
N PRO A 57 -5.91 7.74 3.06
CA PRO A 57 -5.35 6.45 3.41
C PRO A 57 -5.25 6.30 4.93
N ILE A 58 -5.69 5.17 5.46
CA ILE A 58 -5.57 4.83 6.88
C ILE A 58 -4.20 4.24 7.21
N PHE A 59 -3.49 3.76 6.19
CA PHE A 59 -2.13 3.27 6.26
C PHE A 59 -1.44 3.63 4.95
N ASN A 60 -0.20 4.11 5.03
CA ASN A 60 0.67 4.35 3.88
C ASN A 60 2.12 4.21 4.32
N GLU A 61 2.81 3.20 3.80
CA GLU A 61 4.22 2.97 4.04
C GLU A 61 4.98 2.64 2.75
N ARG A 62 6.26 3.02 2.72
CA ARG A 62 7.15 2.82 1.58
C ARG A 62 8.34 1.93 1.92
N TYR A 63 8.68 1.06 0.99
CA TYR A 63 9.73 0.06 1.11
C TYR A 63 10.72 0.17 -0.04
N ASN A 64 11.98 -0.16 0.24
CA ASN A 64 13.02 -0.23 -0.79
C ASN A 64 13.08 -1.64 -1.43
N MET A 65 12.50 -2.65 -0.79
CA MET A 65 12.52 -4.05 -1.25
C MET A 65 11.09 -4.58 -1.46
N ALA A 66 10.89 -5.32 -2.55
CA ALA A 66 9.58 -5.89 -2.89
C ALA A 66 9.10 -6.87 -1.82
N ASP A 67 10.00 -7.72 -1.32
CA ASP A 67 9.68 -8.75 -0.33
C ASP A 67 9.18 -8.15 0.99
N GLU A 68 9.71 -7.00 1.40
CA GLU A 68 9.22 -6.25 2.58
C GLU A 68 7.79 -5.77 2.35
N ALA A 69 7.51 -5.18 1.19
CA ALA A 69 6.17 -4.70 0.86
C ALA A 69 5.14 -5.84 0.75
N ILE A 70 5.54 -6.98 0.18
CA ILE A 70 4.71 -8.20 0.11
C ILE A 70 4.44 -8.76 1.50
N ALA A 71 5.47 -8.81 2.36
CA ALA A 71 5.35 -9.29 3.72
C ALA A 71 4.39 -8.40 4.53
N GLU A 72 4.51 -7.08 4.43
CA GLU A 72 3.61 -6.14 5.11
C GLU A 72 2.18 -6.29 4.60
N HIS A 73 1.98 -6.33 3.28
CA HIS A 73 0.66 -6.53 2.67
C HIS A 73 -0.03 -7.77 3.25
N GLY A 74 0.71 -8.89 3.32
CA GLY A 74 0.23 -10.12 3.93
C GLY A 74 -0.03 -10.01 5.43
N ALA A 75 0.78 -9.24 6.16
CA ALA A 75 0.60 -8.99 7.59
C ALA A 75 -0.68 -8.19 7.87
N ILE A 76 -0.96 -7.15 7.07
CA ILE A 76 -2.18 -6.33 7.16
C ILE A 76 -3.42 -7.20 6.89
N ILE A 77 -3.39 -8.06 5.88
CA ILE A 77 -4.51 -8.99 5.61
C ILE A 77 -4.76 -9.91 6.81
N LYS A 78 -3.69 -10.45 7.41
CA LYS A 78 -3.79 -11.42 8.51
C LYS A 78 -4.25 -10.78 9.83
N ASN A 79 -3.75 -9.58 10.14
CA ASN A 79 -3.97 -8.92 11.43
C ASN A 79 -4.35 -7.44 11.26
N PRO A 80 -5.45 -7.11 10.57
CA PRO A 80 -5.77 -5.73 10.16
C PRO A 80 -5.93 -4.77 11.35
N LYS A 81 -6.43 -5.26 12.49
CA LYS A 81 -6.60 -4.48 13.73
C LYS A 81 -5.28 -3.94 14.32
N SER A 82 -4.14 -4.52 13.95
CA SER A 82 -2.82 -4.05 14.41
C SER A 82 -2.30 -2.86 13.61
N PHE A 83 -2.85 -2.62 12.41
CA PHE A 83 -2.37 -1.60 11.47
C PHE A 83 -3.35 -0.44 11.34
N PHE A 84 -4.64 -0.69 11.53
CA PHE A 84 -5.65 0.35 11.39
C PHE A 84 -5.76 1.10 12.72
N ILE A 85 -5.21 2.31 12.77
CA ILE A 85 -5.54 3.27 13.83
C ILE A 85 -6.94 3.80 13.49
N ILE A 86 -7.96 3.11 14.00
CA ILE A 86 -9.38 3.45 13.82
C ILE A 86 -9.85 4.36 14.94
#